data_AF-A0A4Q3TER0-F1
#
_entry.id   AF-A0A4Q3TER0-F1
#
_cell.length_a   1.000
_cell.length_b   1.000
_cell.length_c   1.000
_cell.angle_alpha   90.00
_cell.angle_beta   90.00
_cell.angle_gamma   90.00
#
_symmetry.space_group_name_H-M   'P 1'
#
loop_
_entity.id
_entity.type
_entity.pdbx_description
1 polymer ?
#
loop_
_entity_poly.entity_id
_entity_poly.type
_entity_poly.pdbx_seq_one_letter_code
_entity_poly.pdbx_strand_id
1 'polypeptide(L)'
;MAVSHGVFHPKITVLSGEDCHLMVGSGNLTFGGWGGNFELVEHLHPSFAAGAFSDAAQFFERLASEPSVRHGAGRQCQDIAEDLRTAARGQSNSGAIRLIHSLDAGLSEQIVAYADELGGATRMMVAAPYWDEGQAVSQLAGRLGLESVSAHVHPGGSARGTVASWPASPSVSIEPVCIDFAKTDVRPLHAKAFEVLCKRGRLLISGSANATGAALGAGGNVEASVLRIQRERLVGWTLHPSTAPEDGRPDWEDDTDPTNRHGVLRAVLEGDELTGQVLTPRMSGRVLAWQMTSNGPEPLGAVDLDERGCFTLAAPGLELAAWNAGRLVLRLVDGSGRVAEGFISIEAATAIVRRAGLMAPRLLSLIAGTETPADV
;
A
#
# COMPACT_ATOMS: atom_id res chain seq x y z
N MET A 1 3.60 -3.13 9.86
CA MET A 1 2.54 -4.11 10.21
C MET A 1 2.98 -5.47 9.72
N ALA A 2 2.50 -6.56 10.33
CA ALA A 2 2.73 -7.91 9.82
C ALA A 2 1.37 -8.60 9.62
N VAL A 3 1.25 -9.40 8.57
CA VAL A 3 0.03 -10.16 8.26
C VAL A 3 0.34 -11.65 8.29
N SER A 4 -0.63 -12.48 8.69
CA SER A 4 -0.43 -13.94 8.78
C SER A 4 -0.12 -14.58 7.43
N HIS A 5 -0.67 -14.03 6.35
CA HIS A 5 -0.46 -14.45 4.97
C HIS A 5 -0.37 -13.20 4.08
N GLY A 6 0.44 -13.24 3.01
CA GLY A 6 0.62 -12.10 2.10
C GLY A 6 1.37 -10.92 2.72
N VAL A 7 1.02 -9.70 2.30
CA VAL A 7 1.60 -8.44 2.80
C VAL A 7 0.51 -7.41 3.15
N PHE A 8 0.83 -6.49 4.07
CA PHE A 8 0.01 -5.29 4.29
C PHE A 8 0.30 -4.28 3.19
N HIS A 9 -0.65 -4.10 2.27
CA HIS A 9 -0.43 -3.34 1.04
C HIS A 9 -1.43 -2.21 0.74
N PRO A 10 -2.38 -1.78 1.60
CA PRO A 10 -3.19 -0.61 1.29
C PRO A 10 -2.33 0.68 1.33
N LYS A 11 -2.64 1.65 0.46
CA LYS A 11 -2.04 3.00 0.49
C LYS A 11 -3.15 4.02 0.66
N ILE A 12 -3.53 4.22 1.91
CA ILE A 12 -4.57 5.13 2.33
C ILE A 12 -3.91 6.27 3.12
N THR A 13 -4.26 7.50 2.79
CA THR A 13 -3.92 8.69 3.58
C THR A 13 -5.20 9.38 4.01
N VAL A 14 -5.31 9.67 5.30
CA VAL A 14 -6.42 10.45 5.86
C VAL A 14 -5.84 11.76 6.40
N LEU A 15 -6.36 12.87 5.91
CA LEU A 15 -6.07 14.20 6.43
C LEU A 15 -7.32 14.65 7.18
N SER A 16 -7.26 14.69 8.51
CA SER A 16 -8.39 14.98 9.39
C SER A 16 -8.11 16.23 10.23
N GLY A 17 -9.10 17.13 10.31
CA GLY A 17 -9.05 18.42 10.97
C GLY A 17 -10.38 19.16 10.84
N GLU A 18 -10.36 20.47 10.56
CA GLU A 18 -11.60 21.22 10.24
C GLU A 18 -12.28 20.72 8.97
N ASP A 19 -11.48 20.20 8.04
CA ASP A 19 -11.92 19.50 6.84
C ASP A 19 -11.29 18.09 6.81
N CYS A 20 -11.90 17.16 6.08
CA CYS A 20 -11.47 15.78 5.99
C CYS A 20 -11.28 15.33 4.55
N HIS A 21 -10.08 14.87 4.21
CA HIS A 21 -9.75 14.31 2.91
C HIS A 21 -9.28 12.87 3.04
N LEU A 22 -9.73 12.04 2.10
CA LEU A 22 -9.33 10.66 1.97
C LEU A 22 -8.60 10.50 0.63
N MET A 23 -7.38 9.99 0.68
CA MET A 23 -6.60 9.63 -0.51
C MET A 23 -6.34 8.14 -0.53
N VAL A 24 -6.56 7.51 -1.68
CA VAL A 24 -6.29 6.08 -1.90
C VAL A 24 -5.54 5.94 -3.21
N GLY A 25 -4.41 5.22 -3.22
CA GLY A 25 -3.57 5.15 -4.40
C GLY A 25 -2.91 3.80 -4.63
N SER A 26 -2.22 3.71 -5.78
CA SER A 26 -1.45 2.52 -6.18
C SER A 26 0.00 2.54 -5.71
N GLY A 27 0.52 3.73 -5.40
CA GLY A 27 1.91 3.98 -5.01
C GLY A 27 2.10 4.13 -3.52
N ASN A 28 3.25 3.66 -3.02
CA ASN A 28 3.69 3.93 -1.65
C ASN A 28 4.00 5.42 -1.46
N LEU A 29 3.88 5.94 -0.24
CA LEU A 29 4.31 7.29 0.14
C LEU A 29 5.85 7.39 0.12
N THR A 30 6.45 7.29 -1.06
CA THR A 30 7.89 7.38 -1.32
C THR A 30 8.12 8.27 -2.54
N PHE A 31 9.34 8.77 -2.72
CA PHE A 31 9.69 9.54 -3.91
C PHE A 31 9.37 8.79 -5.22
N GLY A 32 9.68 7.49 -5.27
CA GLY A 32 9.33 6.65 -6.41
C GLY A 32 7.83 6.52 -6.63
N GLY A 33 7.04 6.34 -5.57
CA GLY A 33 5.59 6.20 -5.66
C GLY A 33 4.83 7.50 -5.94
N TRP A 34 5.44 8.67 -5.73
CA TRP A 34 4.78 9.99 -5.94
C TRP A 34 5.39 10.81 -7.08
N GLY A 35 6.53 10.41 -7.64
CA GLY A 35 7.18 11.15 -8.73
C GLY A 35 7.88 10.30 -9.79
N GLY A 36 8.19 9.03 -9.51
CA GLY A 36 8.98 8.18 -10.42
C GLY A 36 8.15 7.30 -11.36
N ASN A 37 7.05 6.74 -10.86
CA ASN A 37 6.21 5.79 -11.61
C ASN A 37 4.95 6.46 -12.18
N PHE A 38 4.34 5.80 -13.16
CA PHE A 38 2.98 6.10 -13.58
C PHE A 38 2.01 5.47 -12.59
N GLU A 39 1.38 6.29 -11.75
CA GLU A 39 0.58 5.90 -10.59
C GLU A 39 -0.81 6.53 -10.65
N LEU A 40 -1.75 5.96 -9.90
CA LEU A 40 -3.08 6.54 -9.70
C LEU A 40 -3.28 6.93 -8.24
N VAL A 41 -3.97 8.04 -8.05
CA VAL A 41 -4.43 8.51 -6.75
C VAL A 41 -5.88 9.00 -6.88
N GLU A 42 -6.72 8.50 -6.01
CA GLU A 42 -8.08 8.96 -5.81
C GLU A 42 -8.06 9.95 -4.65
N HIS A 43 -8.55 11.16 -4.91
CA HIS A 43 -8.76 12.18 -3.87
C HIS A 43 -10.25 12.36 -3.65
N LEU A 44 -10.69 12.10 -2.43
CA LEU A 44 -12.08 12.07 -2.04
C LEU A 44 -12.35 13.09 -0.93
N HIS A 45 -13.53 13.68 -0.98
CA HIS A 45 -14.05 14.61 0.03
C HIS A 45 -15.47 14.17 0.41
N PRO A 46 -15.88 14.32 1.69
CA PRO A 46 -17.15 13.78 2.19
C PRO A 46 -18.37 14.37 1.49
N SER A 47 -18.30 15.61 0.97
CA SER A 47 -19.43 16.24 0.24
C SER A 47 -19.90 15.51 -1.02
N PHE A 48 -19.06 14.65 -1.61
CA PHE A 48 -19.42 13.85 -2.79
C PHE A 48 -19.11 12.36 -2.66
N ALA A 49 -18.35 11.95 -1.64
CA ALA A 49 -17.89 10.58 -1.44
C ALA A 49 -18.16 10.06 -0.01
N ALA A 50 -19.21 10.53 0.66
CA ALA A 50 -19.56 10.12 2.02
C ALA A 50 -19.63 8.58 2.21
N GLY A 51 -20.08 7.84 1.19
CA GLY A 51 -20.08 6.38 1.18
C GLY A 51 -18.68 5.78 1.36
N ALA A 52 -17.71 6.21 0.56
CA ALA A 52 -16.33 5.78 0.67
C ALA A 52 -15.66 6.15 2.01
N PHE A 53 -16.05 7.28 2.63
CA PHE A 53 -15.59 7.63 3.99
C PHE A 53 -16.13 6.66 5.04
N SER A 54 -17.40 6.26 4.89
CA SER A 54 -18.02 5.28 5.79
C SER A 54 -17.36 3.90 5.64
N ASP A 55 -17.07 3.50 4.40
CA ASP A 55 -16.34 2.27 4.08
C ASP A 55 -14.88 2.31 4.60
N ALA A 56 -14.20 3.44 4.45
CA ALA A 56 -12.86 3.65 4.98
C ALA A 56 -12.84 3.57 6.51
N ALA A 57 -13.85 4.13 7.18
CA ALA A 57 -14.00 3.99 8.63
C ALA A 57 -14.16 2.51 9.02
N GLN A 58 -15.02 1.77 8.31
CA GLN A 58 -15.18 0.33 8.52
C GLN A 58 -13.85 -0.42 8.33
N PHE A 59 -13.09 -0.10 7.29
CA PHE A 59 -11.76 -0.68 7.07
C PHE A 59 -10.84 -0.47 8.28
N PHE A 60 -10.77 0.74 8.84
CA PHE A 60 -9.91 1.01 9.99
C PHE A 60 -10.43 0.35 11.29
N GLU A 61 -11.75 0.26 11.51
CA GLU A 61 -12.32 -0.49 12.63
C GLU A 61 -12.01 -1.98 12.54
N ARG A 62 -12.12 -2.55 11.33
CA ARG A 62 -11.72 -3.93 11.06
C ARG A 62 -10.23 -4.12 11.29
N LEU A 63 -9.41 -3.24 10.74
CA LEU A 63 -7.95 -3.31 10.92
C LEU A 63 -7.57 -3.31 12.40
N ALA A 64 -8.21 -2.48 13.23
CA ALA A 64 -7.94 -2.40 14.67
C ALA A 64 -8.21 -3.71 15.44
N SER A 65 -9.05 -4.59 14.90
CA SER A 65 -9.52 -5.80 15.57
C SER A 65 -9.17 -7.10 14.83
N GLU A 66 -8.59 -7.01 13.63
CA GLU A 66 -8.32 -8.16 12.76
C GLU A 66 -7.19 -9.05 13.30
N PRO A 67 -7.47 -10.29 13.74
CA PRO A 67 -6.46 -11.16 14.35
C PRO A 67 -5.33 -11.56 13.40
N SER A 68 -5.58 -11.56 12.09
CA SER A 68 -4.58 -11.87 11.08
C SER A 68 -3.61 -10.72 10.79
N VAL A 69 -3.85 -9.52 11.33
CA VAL A 69 -2.97 -8.35 11.16
C VAL A 69 -2.40 -7.93 12.51
N ARG A 70 -1.07 -8.01 12.65
CA ARG A 70 -0.35 -7.57 13.84
C ARG A 70 0.21 -6.17 13.64
N HIS A 71 -0.23 -5.25 14.49
CA HIS A 71 0.27 -3.89 14.58
C HIS A 71 -0.03 -3.31 15.97
N GLY A 72 0.69 -2.25 16.35
CA GLY A 72 0.45 -1.55 17.62
C GLY A 72 -0.29 -0.23 17.45
N ALA A 73 -1.15 -0.14 16.42
CA ALA A 73 -1.85 1.10 16.05
C ALA A 73 -3.38 1.00 16.19
N GLY A 74 -3.87 0.09 17.05
CA GLY A 74 -5.31 -0.20 17.18
C GLY A 74 -6.13 1.02 17.57
N ARG A 75 -5.65 1.80 18.56
CA ARG A 75 -6.31 3.04 18.99
C ARG A 75 -6.33 4.09 17.87
N GLN A 76 -5.21 4.30 17.19
CA GLN A 76 -5.14 5.25 16.07
C GLN A 76 -6.08 4.85 14.93
N CYS A 77 -6.25 3.55 14.66
CA CYS A 77 -7.23 3.10 13.68
C CYS A 77 -8.67 3.42 14.12
N GLN A 78 -8.99 3.25 15.40
CA GLN A 78 -10.30 3.63 15.95
C GLN A 78 -10.54 5.15 15.86
N ASP A 79 -9.55 5.96 16.26
CA ASP A 79 -9.64 7.42 16.20
C ASP A 79 -9.86 7.91 14.74
N ILE A 80 -9.10 7.36 13.77
CA ILE A 80 -9.27 7.68 12.34
C ILE A 80 -10.66 7.25 11.84
N ALA A 81 -11.17 6.10 12.28
CA ALA A 81 -12.50 5.65 11.89
C ALA A 81 -13.61 6.59 12.42
N GLU A 82 -13.47 7.08 13.65
CA GLU A 82 -14.39 8.06 14.23
C GLU A 82 -14.39 9.38 13.45
N ASP A 83 -13.20 9.89 13.10
CA ASP A 83 -13.03 11.08 12.28
C ASP A 83 -13.73 10.94 10.92
N LEU A 84 -13.49 9.83 10.22
CA LEU A 84 -14.10 9.55 8.92
C LEU A 84 -15.63 9.45 9.00
N ARG A 85 -16.16 8.80 10.04
CA ARG A 85 -17.62 8.74 10.29
C ARG A 85 -18.20 10.10 10.60
N THR A 86 -17.49 10.93 11.35
CA THR A 86 -17.91 12.29 11.68
C THR A 86 -17.95 13.14 10.41
N ALA A 87 -16.92 13.07 9.58
CA ALA A 87 -16.86 13.77 8.29
C ALA A 87 -17.99 13.36 7.34
N ALA A 88 -18.36 12.08 7.30
CA ALA A 88 -19.46 11.58 6.46
C ALA A 88 -20.86 11.92 7.01
N ARG A 89 -20.99 12.31 8.28
CA ARG A 89 -22.28 12.51 8.95
C ARG A 89 -23.06 13.66 8.31
N GLY A 90 -24.32 13.40 7.95
CA GLY A 90 -25.21 14.40 7.36
C GLY A 90 -24.90 14.75 5.89
N GLN A 91 -23.88 14.13 5.29
CA GLN A 91 -23.56 14.30 3.88
C GLN A 91 -24.41 13.39 3.00
N SER A 92 -24.62 13.80 1.75
CA SER A 92 -25.35 12.98 0.78
C SER A 92 -24.54 11.75 0.38
N ASN A 93 -25.14 10.57 0.49
CA ASN A 93 -24.53 9.32 0.04
C ASN A 93 -25.26 8.81 -1.22
N SER A 94 -24.68 9.09 -2.39
CA SER A 94 -25.19 8.59 -3.67
C SER A 94 -24.91 7.09 -3.88
N GLY A 95 -24.03 6.49 -3.07
CA GLY A 95 -23.48 5.15 -3.30
C GLY A 95 -22.55 5.05 -4.51
N ALA A 96 -22.30 6.13 -5.24
CA ALA A 96 -21.55 6.10 -6.50
C ALA A 96 -20.03 5.96 -6.33
N ILE A 97 -19.51 6.19 -5.12
CA ILE A 97 -18.09 6.04 -4.79
C ILE A 97 -18.00 5.30 -3.47
N ARG A 98 -17.35 4.13 -3.50
CA ARG A 98 -17.18 3.21 -2.38
C ARG A 98 -15.70 2.92 -2.17
N LEU A 99 -15.34 2.49 -0.97
CA LEU A 99 -14.04 1.86 -0.72
C LEU A 99 -14.27 0.36 -0.52
N ILE A 100 -13.50 -0.45 -1.24
CA ILE A 100 -13.49 -1.91 -1.12
C ILE A 100 -12.14 -2.36 -0.58
N HIS A 101 -12.12 -3.41 0.25
CA HIS A 101 -10.91 -3.89 0.91
C HIS A 101 -10.94 -5.39 1.17
N SER A 102 -9.77 -6.02 1.37
CA SER A 102 -9.67 -7.49 1.48
C SER A 102 -9.80 -8.07 2.90
N LEU A 103 -10.03 -7.24 3.94
CA LEU A 103 -10.16 -7.72 5.32
C LEU A 103 -11.41 -8.58 5.58
N ASP A 104 -12.56 -8.25 4.99
CA ASP A 104 -13.82 -9.00 5.19
C ASP A 104 -14.05 -10.07 4.11
N ALA A 105 -13.75 -9.73 2.85
CA ALA A 105 -13.96 -10.59 1.69
C ALA A 105 -12.93 -10.25 0.60
N GLY A 106 -12.68 -11.17 -0.33
CA GLY A 106 -11.79 -10.91 -1.46
C GLY A 106 -12.31 -9.78 -2.35
N LEU A 107 -11.41 -8.98 -2.92
CA LEU A 107 -11.79 -7.89 -3.82
C LEU A 107 -12.54 -8.40 -5.05
N SER A 108 -12.17 -9.56 -5.59
CA SER A 108 -12.90 -10.19 -6.70
C SER A 108 -14.37 -10.46 -6.37
N GLU A 109 -14.68 -10.83 -5.12
CA GLU A 109 -16.06 -11.08 -4.72
C GLU A 109 -16.89 -9.79 -4.68
N GLN A 110 -16.31 -8.73 -4.12
CA GLN A 110 -16.95 -7.42 -4.08
C GLN A 110 -17.16 -6.86 -5.50
N ILE A 111 -16.18 -6.97 -6.39
CA ILE A 111 -16.29 -6.53 -7.79
C ILE A 111 -17.44 -7.27 -8.51
N VAL A 112 -17.55 -8.59 -8.33
CA VAL A 112 -18.64 -9.39 -8.93
C VAL A 112 -20.00 -8.94 -8.40
N ALA A 113 -20.13 -8.73 -7.09
CA ALA A 113 -21.39 -8.28 -6.49
C ALA A 113 -21.86 -6.94 -7.09
N TYR A 114 -20.97 -5.95 -7.21
CA TYR A 114 -21.32 -4.67 -7.85
C TYR A 114 -21.62 -4.82 -9.35
N ALA A 115 -20.94 -5.73 -10.05
CA ALA A 115 -21.21 -5.97 -11.47
C ALA A 115 -22.60 -6.59 -11.68
N ASP A 116 -23.02 -7.50 -10.80
CA ASP A 116 -24.34 -8.12 -10.82
C ASP A 116 -25.46 -7.10 -10.56
N GLU A 117 -25.27 -6.17 -9.62
CA GLU A 117 -26.17 -5.04 -9.39
C GLU A 117 -26.34 -4.17 -10.66
N LEU A 118 -25.30 -4.07 -11.49
CA LEU A 118 -25.33 -3.39 -12.78
C LEU A 118 -25.77 -4.28 -13.95
N GLY A 119 -26.29 -5.48 -13.68
CA GLY A 119 -26.89 -6.38 -14.67
C GLY A 119 -25.90 -7.36 -15.30
N GLY A 120 -24.74 -7.53 -14.70
CA GLY A 120 -23.66 -8.40 -15.16
C GLY A 120 -22.68 -7.67 -16.08
N ALA A 121 -21.43 -8.14 -16.06
CA ALA A 121 -20.36 -7.60 -16.89
C ALA A 121 -20.54 -7.99 -18.36
N THR A 122 -20.01 -7.14 -19.24
CA THR A 122 -19.94 -7.36 -20.68
C THR A 122 -18.52 -7.18 -21.22
N ARG A 123 -17.64 -6.54 -20.44
CA ARG A 123 -16.23 -6.35 -20.75
C ARG A 123 -15.45 -6.06 -19.47
N MET A 124 -14.21 -6.52 -19.41
CA MET A 124 -13.24 -6.11 -18.40
C MET A 124 -11.96 -5.64 -19.06
N MET A 125 -11.38 -4.57 -18.54
CA MET A 125 -10.01 -4.16 -18.84
C MET A 125 -9.20 -4.01 -17.57
N VAL A 126 -7.94 -4.45 -17.60
CA VAL A 126 -7.01 -4.39 -16.48
C VAL A 126 -5.74 -3.65 -16.87
N ALA A 127 -5.35 -2.67 -16.04
CA ALA A 127 -4.04 -2.04 -16.07
C ALA A 127 -3.35 -2.32 -14.74
N ALA A 128 -2.31 -3.15 -14.75
CA ALA A 128 -1.55 -3.50 -13.55
C ALA A 128 -0.10 -3.84 -13.91
N PRO A 129 0.85 -3.53 -13.01
CA PRO A 129 2.27 -3.84 -13.22
C PRO A 129 2.61 -5.32 -13.02
N TYR A 130 1.82 -6.04 -12.21
CA TYR A 130 2.17 -7.37 -11.73
C TYR A 130 1.00 -8.34 -11.86
N TRP A 131 1.32 -9.55 -12.34
CA TRP A 131 0.39 -10.60 -12.72
C TRP A 131 0.84 -11.96 -12.17
N ASP A 132 -0.10 -12.79 -11.73
CA ASP A 132 0.16 -14.18 -11.36
C ASP A 132 0.03 -15.11 -12.56
N GLU A 133 0.77 -14.78 -13.62
CA GLU A 133 0.65 -15.38 -14.97
C GLU A 133 -0.73 -15.23 -15.61
N GLY A 134 -1.65 -14.48 -14.98
CA GLY A 134 -3.01 -14.23 -15.44
C GLY A 134 -4.07 -15.11 -14.77
N GLN A 135 -3.71 -15.93 -13.78
CA GLN A 135 -4.65 -16.85 -13.12
C GLN A 135 -5.77 -16.12 -12.38
N ALA A 136 -5.45 -15.10 -11.57
CA ALA A 136 -6.48 -14.38 -10.82
C ALA A 136 -7.42 -13.57 -11.73
N VAL A 137 -6.88 -12.97 -12.78
CA VAL A 137 -7.70 -12.26 -13.77
C VAL A 137 -8.59 -13.24 -14.53
N SER A 138 -8.09 -14.43 -14.86
CA SER A 138 -8.91 -15.47 -15.50
C SER A 138 -10.04 -15.95 -14.58
N GLN A 139 -9.76 -16.15 -13.29
CA GLN A 139 -10.78 -16.51 -12.30
C GLN A 139 -11.85 -15.40 -12.15
N LEU A 140 -11.42 -14.14 -12.05
CA LEU A 140 -12.35 -13.00 -12.01
C LEU A 140 -13.19 -12.91 -13.27
N ALA A 141 -12.58 -13.05 -14.45
CA ALA A 141 -13.30 -13.05 -15.74
C ALA A 141 -14.33 -14.18 -15.80
N GLY A 142 -13.98 -15.41 -15.37
CA GLY A 142 -14.92 -16.53 -15.30
C GLY A 142 -16.12 -16.25 -14.38
N ARG A 143 -15.88 -15.62 -13.22
CA ARG A 143 -16.96 -15.21 -12.30
C ARG A 143 -17.83 -14.10 -12.86
N LEU A 144 -17.27 -13.24 -13.72
CA LEU A 144 -17.99 -12.18 -14.43
C LEU A 144 -18.67 -12.68 -15.73
N GLY A 145 -18.46 -13.94 -16.11
CA GLY A 145 -19.00 -14.53 -17.34
C GLY A 145 -18.34 -14.00 -18.62
N LEU A 146 -17.06 -13.65 -18.56
CA LEU A 146 -16.29 -13.11 -19.67
C LEU A 146 -15.33 -14.15 -20.25
N GLU A 147 -15.25 -14.22 -21.58
CA GLU A 147 -14.35 -15.13 -22.31
C GLU A 147 -13.02 -14.44 -22.71
N SER A 148 -13.02 -13.10 -22.76
CA SER A 148 -11.83 -12.29 -23.01
C SER A 148 -11.72 -11.11 -22.06
N VAL A 149 -10.48 -10.65 -21.87
CA VAL A 149 -10.12 -9.49 -21.04
C VAL A 149 -9.13 -8.64 -21.82
N SER A 150 -9.34 -7.33 -21.85
CA SER A 150 -8.33 -6.41 -22.37
C SER A 150 -7.26 -6.14 -21.30
N ALA A 151 -5.98 -6.17 -21.65
CA ALA A 151 -4.86 -5.87 -20.74
C ALA A 151 -4.03 -4.71 -21.29
N HIS A 152 -3.77 -3.72 -20.43
CA HIS A 152 -3.04 -2.51 -20.81
C HIS A 152 -1.54 -2.79 -21.01
N VAL A 153 -1.04 -2.46 -22.20
CA VAL A 153 0.37 -2.42 -22.58
C VAL A 153 0.83 -0.97 -22.45
N HIS A 154 1.66 -0.70 -21.46
CA HIS A 154 2.14 0.64 -21.20
C HIS A 154 3.43 0.96 -21.98
N PRO A 155 3.53 2.13 -22.66
CA PRO A 155 4.74 2.51 -23.41
C PRO A 155 6.01 2.58 -22.56
N GLY A 156 5.90 3.01 -21.31
CA GLY A 156 7.01 3.03 -20.35
C GLY A 156 7.40 1.65 -19.79
N GLY A 157 6.75 0.57 -20.23
CA GLY A 157 6.85 -0.75 -19.61
C GLY A 157 6.22 -0.79 -18.22
N SER A 158 6.51 -1.85 -17.46
CA SER A 158 6.05 -2.01 -16.08
C SER A 158 7.15 -1.65 -15.08
N ALA A 159 6.74 -1.16 -13.91
CA ALA A 159 7.65 -0.96 -12.79
C ALA A 159 8.37 -2.27 -12.44
N ARG A 160 9.65 -2.15 -12.10
CA ARG A 160 10.51 -3.29 -11.78
C ARG A 160 9.94 -4.08 -10.60
N GLY A 161 9.99 -5.40 -10.67
CA GLY A 161 9.54 -6.29 -9.62
C GLY A 161 9.93 -7.74 -9.92
N THR A 162 9.65 -8.64 -8.99
CA THR A 162 9.94 -10.08 -9.10
C THR A 162 8.77 -10.90 -9.64
N VAL A 163 7.61 -10.25 -9.85
CA VAL A 163 6.38 -10.87 -10.34
C VAL A 163 6.24 -10.56 -11.83
N ALA A 164 5.62 -11.48 -12.58
CA ALA A 164 5.45 -11.33 -14.03
C ALA A 164 4.75 -10.00 -14.39
N SER A 165 5.27 -9.32 -15.41
CA SER A 165 4.73 -8.05 -15.90
C SER A 165 3.61 -8.19 -16.92
N TRP A 166 3.27 -9.43 -17.30
CA TRP A 166 2.26 -9.77 -18.29
C TRP A 166 1.67 -11.17 -18.02
N PRO A 167 0.38 -11.43 -18.33
CA PRO A 167 -0.22 -12.76 -18.17
C PRO A 167 0.30 -13.76 -19.22
N ALA A 168 1.24 -14.62 -18.83
CA ALA A 168 1.87 -15.60 -19.70
C ALA A 168 1.07 -16.91 -19.90
N SER A 169 0.16 -17.26 -18.97
CA SER A 169 -0.60 -18.51 -19.04
C SER A 169 -2.05 -18.35 -18.53
N PRO A 170 -2.82 -17.38 -19.05
CA PRO A 170 -4.22 -17.18 -18.68
C PRO A 170 -5.10 -18.30 -19.25
N SER A 171 -6.20 -18.64 -18.55
CA SER A 171 -7.22 -19.54 -19.08
C SER A 171 -8.31 -18.81 -19.89
N VAL A 172 -8.29 -17.48 -19.91
CA VAL A 172 -9.12 -16.62 -20.76
C VAL A 172 -8.28 -15.95 -21.85
N SER A 173 -8.92 -15.49 -22.92
CA SER A 173 -8.21 -14.73 -23.95
C SER A 173 -7.80 -13.36 -23.41
N ILE A 174 -6.52 -12.99 -23.58
CA ILE A 174 -6.00 -11.66 -23.21
C ILE A 174 -5.77 -10.84 -24.48
N GLU A 175 -6.47 -9.71 -24.57
CA GLU A 175 -6.34 -8.76 -25.68
C GLU A 175 -5.40 -7.62 -25.28
N PRO A 176 -4.21 -7.50 -25.88
CA PRO A 176 -3.31 -6.37 -25.62
C PRO A 176 -3.87 -5.07 -26.17
N VAL A 177 -4.02 -4.08 -25.30
CA VAL A 177 -4.54 -2.74 -25.64
C VAL A 177 -3.69 -1.66 -24.99
N CYS A 178 -3.72 -0.44 -25.51
CA CYS A 178 -3.14 0.74 -24.87
C CYS A 178 -4.26 1.75 -24.56
N ILE A 179 -4.28 2.27 -23.34
CA ILE A 179 -5.21 3.30 -22.92
C ILE A 179 -4.81 4.65 -23.50
N ASP A 180 -5.76 5.35 -24.15
CA ASP A 180 -5.48 6.59 -24.88
C ASP A 180 -4.81 7.69 -24.03
N PHE A 181 -5.28 7.94 -22.80
CA PHE A 181 -4.70 8.99 -21.96
C PHE A 181 -3.30 8.65 -21.43
N ALA A 182 -2.92 7.36 -21.43
CA ALA A 182 -1.63 6.88 -20.93
C ALA A 182 -0.64 6.58 -22.07
N LYS A 183 -1.03 6.78 -23.34
CA LYS A 183 -0.28 6.34 -24.52
C LYS A 183 1.04 7.08 -24.77
N THR A 184 1.22 8.24 -24.15
CA THR A 184 2.44 9.07 -24.30
C THR A 184 3.25 9.14 -23.02
N ASP A 185 2.79 8.51 -21.93
CA ASP A 185 3.54 8.50 -20.68
C ASP A 185 4.61 7.40 -20.74
N VAL A 186 5.82 7.77 -20.35
CA VAL A 186 7.02 6.93 -20.41
C VAL A 186 7.49 6.49 -19.03
N ARG A 187 6.83 6.96 -17.96
CA ARG A 187 7.12 6.49 -16.61
C ARG A 187 6.69 5.03 -16.49
N PRO A 188 7.42 4.15 -15.80
CA PRO A 188 7.02 2.75 -15.67
C PRO A 188 5.63 2.62 -15.05
N LEU A 189 4.79 1.74 -15.62
CA LEU A 189 3.46 1.45 -15.10
C LEU A 189 3.59 0.89 -13.69
N HIS A 190 2.98 1.56 -12.72
CA HIS A 190 2.73 0.98 -11.40
C HIS A 190 1.27 1.20 -10.95
N ALA A 191 0.52 2.01 -11.68
CA ALA A 191 -0.92 2.14 -11.56
C ALA A 191 -1.62 0.79 -11.62
N LYS A 192 -2.62 0.62 -10.75
CA LYS A 192 -3.44 -0.58 -10.66
C LYS A 192 -4.88 -0.15 -10.79
N ALA A 193 -5.50 -0.54 -11.89
CA ALA A 193 -6.86 -0.18 -12.19
C ALA A 193 -7.58 -1.24 -13.01
N PHE A 194 -8.89 -1.32 -12.78
CA PHE A 194 -9.79 -2.22 -13.47
C PHE A 194 -11.00 -1.40 -13.96
N GLU A 195 -11.38 -1.59 -15.22
CA GLU A 195 -12.66 -1.12 -15.75
C GLU A 195 -13.53 -2.34 -16.05
N VAL A 196 -14.71 -2.41 -15.44
CA VAL A 196 -15.72 -3.45 -15.74
C VAL A 196 -16.96 -2.78 -16.32
N LEU A 197 -17.16 -2.91 -17.63
CA LEU A 197 -18.37 -2.46 -18.28
C LEU A 197 -19.48 -3.48 -18.02
N CYS A 198 -20.64 -2.98 -17.60
CA CYS A 198 -21.83 -3.78 -17.29
C CYS A 198 -23.03 -3.34 -18.15
N LYS A 199 -24.12 -4.11 -18.10
CA LYS A 199 -25.34 -3.80 -18.89
C LYS A 199 -25.96 -2.44 -18.52
N ARG A 200 -25.90 -2.03 -17.25
CA ARG A 200 -26.53 -0.81 -16.70
C ARG A 200 -25.53 0.21 -16.13
N GLY A 201 -24.27 0.16 -16.58
CA GLY A 201 -23.24 1.09 -16.12
C GLY A 201 -21.84 0.50 -16.24
N ARG A 202 -20.90 1.03 -15.47
CA ARG A 202 -19.55 0.50 -15.33
C ARG A 202 -19.01 0.69 -13.92
N LEU A 203 -18.02 -0.12 -13.60
CA LEU A 203 -17.19 0.00 -12.40
C LEU A 203 -15.79 0.46 -12.82
N LEU A 204 -15.27 1.48 -12.16
CA LEU A 204 -13.86 1.85 -12.21
C LEU A 204 -13.26 1.57 -10.84
N ILE A 205 -12.25 0.73 -10.80
CA ILE A 205 -11.54 0.36 -9.58
C ILE A 205 -10.11 0.86 -9.69
N SER A 206 -9.62 1.54 -8.67
CA SER A 206 -8.25 2.06 -8.59
C SER A 206 -7.76 1.99 -7.14
N GLY A 207 -6.51 1.57 -6.94
CA GLY A 207 -5.98 1.40 -5.58
C GLY A 207 -4.74 0.52 -5.53
N SER A 208 -4.59 -0.22 -4.43
CA SER A 208 -3.37 -0.97 -4.16
C SER A 208 -3.30 -2.36 -4.79
N ALA A 209 -4.43 -2.89 -5.26
CA ALA A 209 -4.55 -4.29 -5.66
C ALA A 209 -3.98 -4.57 -7.06
N ASN A 210 -2.98 -5.44 -7.14
CA ASN A 210 -2.45 -5.96 -8.41
C ASN A 210 -3.40 -6.97 -9.07
N ALA A 211 -3.06 -7.37 -10.30
CA ALA A 211 -3.73 -8.43 -11.05
C ALA A 211 -3.27 -9.83 -10.60
N THR A 212 -3.25 -10.09 -9.29
CA THR A 212 -2.75 -11.34 -8.69
C THR A 212 -3.73 -11.92 -7.69
N GLY A 213 -3.66 -13.25 -7.46
CA GLY A 213 -4.53 -13.94 -6.52
C GLY A 213 -4.32 -13.47 -5.08
N ALA A 214 -3.08 -13.12 -4.72
CA ALA A 214 -2.77 -12.55 -3.42
C ALA A 214 -3.47 -11.20 -3.19
N ALA A 215 -3.66 -10.37 -4.22
CA ALA A 215 -4.29 -9.06 -4.10
C ALA A 215 -5.82 -9.12 -4.27
N LEU A 216 -6.31 -9.94 -5.20
CA LEU A 216 -7.73 -10.01 -5.55
C LEU A 216 -8.53 -11.01 -4.72
N GLY A 217 -7.88 -12.06 -4.22
CA GLY A 217 -8.49 -13.13 -3.42
C GLY A 217 -8.68 -12.77 -1.94
N ALA A 218 -9.35 -13.65 -1.21
CA ALA A 218 -9.45 -13.57 0.25
C ALA A 218 -8.24 -14.23 0.92
N GLY A 219 -7.85 -13.76 2.10
CA GLY A 219 -6.78 -14.38 2.90
C GLY A 219 -5.36 -14.22 2.35
N GLY A 220 -5.17 -13.39 1.31
CA GLY A 220 -3.88 -13.00 0.78
C GLY A 220 -3.39 -11.69 1.41
N ASN A 221 -3.03 -10.73 0.57
CA ASN A 221 -2.65 -9.39 1.00
C ASN A 221 -3.83 -8.65 1.64
N VAL A 222 -3.51 -7.70 2.52
CA VAL A 222 -4.43 -6.63 2.87
C VAL A 222 -4.33 -5.56 1.78
N GLU A 223 -5.42 -5.28 1.11
CA GLU A 223 -5.52 -4.33 -0.01
C GLU A 223 -6.72 -3.40 0.20
N ALA A 224 -6.66 -2.21 -0.40
CA ALA A 224 -7.78 -1.28 -0.44
C ALA A 224 -7.81 -0.53 -1.77
N SER A 225 -9.01 -0.38 -2.32
CA SER A 225 -9.25 0.30 -3.60
C SER A 225 -10.52 1.12 -3.53
N VAL A 226 -10.57 2.21 -4.29
CA VAL A 226 -11.80 2.95 -4.54
C VAL A 226 -12.52 2.27 -5.70
N LEU A 227 -13.84 2.12 -5.56
CA LEU A 227 -14.74 1.64 -6.60
C LEU A 227 -15.72 2.77 -6.94
N ARG A 228 -15.67 3.24 -8.17
CA ARG A 228 -16.61 4.23 -8.73
C ARG A 228 -17.65 3.52 -9.59
N ILE A 229 -18.92 3.77 -9.29
CA ILE A 229 -20.09 3.25 -10.01
C ILE A 229 -20.59 4.37 -10.94
N GLN A 230 -20.41 4.18 -12.24
CA GLN A 230 -20.87 5.13 -13.25
C GLN A 230 -22.04 4.52 -14.01
N ARG A 231 -23.23 5.11 -13.90
CA ARG A 231 -24.44 4.61 -14.58
C ARG A 231 -24.51 5.02 -16.06
N GLU A 232 -23.75 6.04 -16.45
CA GLU A 232 -23.65 6.45 -17.84
C GLU A 232 -22.73 5.50 -18.62
N ARG A 233 -23.27 4.89 -19.68
CA ARG A 233 -22.54 3.87 -20.45
C ARG A 233 -21.58 4.48 -21.47
N LEU A 234 -21.80 5.72 -21.88
CA LEU A 234 -21.10 6.38 -22.99
C LEU A 234 -19.73 6.95 -22.63
N VAL A 235 -19.46 7.15 -21.34
CA VAL A 235 -18.16 7.64 -20.84
C VAL A 235 -17.31 6.43 -20.46
N GLY A 236 -16.06 6.36 -20.90
CA GLY A 236 -15.17 5.22 -20.61
C GLY A 236 -13.75 5.39 -21.14
N TRP A 237 -12.88 4.43 -20.86
CA TRP A 237 -11.54 4.42 -21.46
C TRP A 237 -11.58 4.12 -22.96
N THR A 238 -10.95 5.00 -23.74
CA THR A 238 -10.66 4.75 -25.15
C THR A 238 -9.44 3.84 -25.25
N LEU A 239 -9.60 2.70 -25.92
CA LEU A 239 -8.56 1.69 -26.06
C LEU A 239 -8.11 1.57 -27.50
N HIS A 240 -6.80 1.47 -27.69
CA HIS A 240 -6.18 1.19 -28.99
C HIS A 240 -5.60 -0.21 -28.98
N PRO A 241 -5.73 -1.00 -30.05
CA PRO A 241 -5.02 -2.26 -30.17
C PRO A 241 -3.51 -2.07 -29.95
N SER A 242 -2.88 -3.01 -29.26
CA SER A 242 -1.44 -3.01 -29.01
C SER A 242 -0.85 -4.40 -29.26
N THR A 243 0.45 -4.53 -29.08
CA THR A 243 1.15 -5.81 -29.13
C THR A 243 1.52 -6.19 -27.70
N ALA A 244 1.32 -7.46 -27.34
CA ALA A 244 1.79 -7.95 -26.05
C ALA A 244 3.30 -7.66 -25.89
N PRO A 245 3.74 -7.23 -24.70
CA PRO A 245 5.16 -7.03 -24.44
C PRO A 245 5.91 -8.36 -24.60
N GLU A 246 7.17 -8.29 -25.03
CA GLU A 246 8.06 -9.45 -24.97
C GLU A 246 8.21 -9.90 -23.51
N ASP A 247 8.26 -11.22 -23.27
CA ASP A 247 8.28 -11.82 -21.93
C ASP A 247 9.41 -11.24 -21.08
N GLY A 248 9.08 -10.24 -20.27
CA GLY A 248 9.99 -9.61 -19.31
C GLY A 248 10.07 -10.39 -18.02
N ARG A 249 10.33 -11.71 -18.08
CA ARG A 249 10.75 -12.42 -16.86
C ARG A 249 12.02 -11.71 -16.37
N PRO A 250 12.06 -11.25 -15.12
CA PRO A 250 13.24 -10.57 -14.62
C PRO A 250 14.44 -11.53 -14.62
N ASP A 251 15.51 -11.20 -15.36
CA ASP A 251 16.82 -11.89 -15.36
C ASP A 251 17.63 -11.62 -14.07
N TRP A 252 16.98 -11.52 -12.91
CA TRP A 252 17.67 -11.24 -11.65
C TRP A 252 17.74 -12.51 -10.80
N GLU A 253 18.95 -12.86 -10.37
CA GLU A 253 19.19 -13.90 -9.38
C GLU A 253 18.40 -13.55 -8.11
N ASP A 254 17.56 -14.48 -7.68
CA ASP A 254 16.89 -14.46 -6.38
C ASP A 254 17.95 -14.29 -5.28
N ASP A 255 18.02 -13.11 -4.66
CA ASP A 255 18.52 -12.99 -3.28
C ASP A 255 17.39 -13.31 -2.27
N THR A 256 16.46 -14.19 -2.69
CA THR A 256 15.53 -14.84 -1.76
C THR A 256 16.10 -16.18 -1.37
N ASP A 257 17.22 -16.16 -0.63
CA ASP A 257 17.52 -17.31 0.22
C ASP A 257 16.38 -17.41 1.26
N PRO A 258 15.52 -18.44 1.21
CA PRO A 258 14.43 -18.61 2.17
C PRO A 258 14.95 -18.74 3.62
N THR A 259 16.24 -18.98 3.82
CA THR A 259 16.89 -18.99 5.14
C THR A 259 17.20 -17.60 5.70
N ASN A 260 17.08 -16.53 4.90
CA ASN A 260 17.44 -15.16 5.30
C ASN A 260 16.22 -14.22 5.46
N ARG A 261 15.03 -14.77 5.71
CA ARG A 261 13.83 -13.96 5.97
C ARG A 261 13.91 -13.31 7.35
N HIS A 262 14.38 -12.07 7.39
CA HIS A 262 14.29 -11.24 8.57
C HIS A 262 12.82 -11.05 8.98
N GLY A 263 12.57 -11.17 10.28
CA GLY A 263 11.33 -10.76 10.90
C GLY A 263 11.06 -9.26 10.76
N VAL A 264 9.85 -8.84 11.10
CA VAL A 264 9.43 -7.44 11.10
C VAL A 264 9.23 -6.98 12.53
N LEU A 265 9.84 -5.85 12.89
CA LEU A 265 9.54 -5.11 14.11
C LEU A 265 9.08 -3.69 13.79
N ARG A 266 8.51 -3.02 14.80
CA ARG A 266 8.31 -1.57 14.83
C ARG A 266 9.05 -1.00 16.02
N ALA A 267 9.60 0.19 15.87
CA ALA A 267 10.21 0.93 16.97
C ALA A 267 9.91 2.43 16.85
N VAL A 268 9.77 3.08 18.00
CA VAL A 268 9.58 4.53 18.14
C VAL A 268 10.66 5.02 19.09
N LEU A 269 11.35 6.09 18.69
CA LEU A 269 12.31 6.80 19.52
C LEU A 269 11.65 8.06 20.07
N GLU A 270 11.59 8.16 21.39
CA GLU A 270 11.12 9.33 22.14
C GLU A 270 12.23 9.77 23.11
N GLY A 271 12.90 10.89 22.77
CA GLY A 271 14.14 11.29 23.45
C GLY A 271 15.22 10.21 23.32
N ASP A 272 15.76 9.78 24.46
CA ASP A 272 16.76 8.71 24.53
C ASP A 272 16.15 7.31 24.76
N GLU A 273 14.83 7.16 24.66
CA GLU A 273 14.15 5.89 24.88
C GLU A 273 13.59 5.31 23.57
N LEU A 274 14.03 4.10 23.25
CA LEU A 274 13.56 3.32 22.11
C LEU A 274 12.55 2.29 22.60
N THR A 275 11.28 2.47 22.26
CA THR A 275 10.21 1.50 22.54
C THR A 275 9.79 0.80 21.26
N GLY A 276 9.42 -0.48 21.36
CA GLY A 276 9.02 -1.20 20.16
C GLY A 276 8.39 -2.55 20.41
N GLN A 277 8.08 -3.22 19.30
CA GLN A 277 7.50 -4.55 19.32
C GLN A 277 7.96 -5.36 18.11
N VAL A 278 8.38 -6.60 18.34
CA VAL A 278 8.57 -7.59 17.29
C VAL A 278 7.21 -8.16 16.87
N LEU A 279 6.86 -8.01 15.58
CA LEU A 279 5.57 -8.45 15.04
C LEU A 279 5.65 -9.89 14.52
N THR A 280 6.76 -10.22 13.87
CA THR A 280 7.10 -11.57 13.38
C THR A 280 8.62 -11.73 13.32
N PRO A 281 9.20 -12.89 13.61
CA PRO A 281 8.57 -14.02 14.31
C PRO A 281 8.19 -13.62 15.74
N ARG A 282 7.40 -14.45 16.45
CA ARG A 282 7.21 -14.23 17.89
C ARG A 282 8.53 -14.46 18.61
N MET A 283 9.03 -13.41 19.26
CA MET A 283 10.27 -13.42 20.03
C MET A 283 9.95 -12.93 21.45
N SER A 284 10.62 -13.52 22.45
CA SER A 284 10.48 -13.21 23.87
C SER A 284 11.81 -13.52 24.57
N GLY A 285 12.05 -12.90 25.72
CA GLY A 285 13.31 -13.04 26.45
C GLY A 285 14.41 -12.13 25.91
N ARG A 286 15.65 -12.41 26.33
CA ARG A 286 16.79 -11.52 26.07
C ARG A 286 17.28 -11.59 24.63
N VAL A 287 17.40 -10.43 23.98
CA VAL A 287 17.89 -10.28 22.60
C VAL A 287 18.97 -9.20 22.52
N LEU A 288 19.75 -9.22 21.44
CA LEU A 288 20.74 -8.19 21.11
C LEU A 288 20.17 -7.20 20.10
N ALA A 289 20.32 -5.91 20.36
CA ALA A 289 19.88 -4.81 19.53
C ALA A 289 21.05 -4.15 18.79
N TRP A 290 20.82 -3.85 17.51
CA TRP A 290 21.79 -3.24 16.61
C TRP A 290 21.12 -2.14 15.78
N GLN A 291 21.81 -1.02 15.61
CA GLN A 291 21.49 -0.01 14.60
C GLN A 291 22.18 -0.39 13.29
N MET A 292 21.43 -0.48 12.20
CA MET A 292 22.02 -0.72 10.88
C MET A 292 22.38 0.63 10.24
N THR A 293 23.67 0.85 9.98
CA THR A 293 24.17 2.04 9.29
C THR A 293 24.80 1.67 7.94
N SER A 294 25.11 2.66 7.10
CA SER A 294 25.87 2.45 5.86
C SER A 294 27.28 1.91 6.10
N ASN A 295 27.83 2.10 7.30
CA ASN A 295 29.15 1.64 7.70
C ASN A 295 29.13 0.25 8.36
N GLY A 296 27.95 -0.33 8.55
CA GLY A 296 27.74 -1.64 9.19
C GLY A 296 26.83 -1.58 10.41
N PRO A 297 26.57 -2.73 11.05
CA PRO A 297 25.77 -2.80 12.27
C PRO A 297 26.54 -2.25 13.49
N GLU A 298 25.93 -1.30 14.19
CA GLU A 298 26.43 -0.73 15.45
C GLU A 298 25.63 -1.27 16.64
N PRO A 299 26.27 -1.79 17.71
CA PRO A 299 25.55 -2.41 18.81
C PRO A 299 24.87 -1.35 19.70
N LEU A 300 23.59 -1.54 19.98
CA LEU A 300 22.82 -0.73 20.93
C LEU A 300 22.73 -1.37 22.33
N GLY A 301 23.00 -2.68 22.43
CA GLY A 301 23.04 -3.41 23.69
C GLY A 301 22.06 -4.58 23.73
N ALA A 302 21.90 -5.18 24.91
CA ALA A 302 20.91 -6.24 25.12
C ALA A 302 19.60 -5.65 25.64
N VAL A 303 18.47 -6.19 25.20
CA VAL A 303 17.13 -5.80 25.64
C VAL A 303 16.29 -7.04 25.91
N ASP A 304 15.39 -6.96 26.88
CA ASP A 304 14.43 -8.02 27.18
C ASP A 304 13.12 -7.76 26.44
N LEU A 305 12.66 -8.79 25.72
CA LEU A 305 11.35 -8.83 25.09
C LEU A 305 10.34 -9.49 26.04
N ASP A 306 9.18 -8.88 26.23
CA ASP A 306 8.08 -9.52 26.96
C ASP A 306 7.42 -10.66 26.13
N GLU A 307 6.40 -11.32 26.68
CA GLU A 307 5.66 -12.40 26.00
C GLU A 307 4.95 -11.94 24.71
N ARG A 308 4.74 -10.62 24.56
CA ARG A 308 4.13 -9.98 23.40
C ARG A 308 5.18 -9.46 22.41
N GLY A 309 6.46 -9.66 22.69
CA GLY A 309 7.59 -9.17 21.90
C GLY A 309 7.82 -7.66 22.04
N CYS A 310 7.23 -7.02 23.06
CA CYS A 310 7.42 -5.60 23.34
C CYS A 310 8.73 -5.37 24.10
N PHE A 311 9.34 -4.21 23.89
CA PHE A 311 10.61 -3.84 24.51
C PHE A 311 10.76 -2.34 24.72
N THR A 312 11.66 -2.01 25.64
CA THR A 312 12.15 -0.66 25.90
C THR A 312 13.66 -0.71 26.07
N LEU A 313 14.40 0.15 25.36
CA LEU A 313 15.85 0.22 25.38
C LEU A 313 16.30 1.68 25.48
N ALA A 314 17.22 1.98 26.39
CA ALA A 314 17.90 3.27 26.39
C ALA A 314 18.85 3.35 25.18
N ALA A 315 18.67 4.37 24.34
CA ALA A 315 19.44 4.60 23.13
C ALA A 315 19.98 6.03 23.08
N PRO A 316 20.85 6.43 24.03
CA PRO A 316 21.33 7.79 24.13
C PRO A 316 22.08 8.23 22.87
N GLY A 317 21.73 9.40 22.34
CA GLY A 317 22.38 9.97 21.15
C GLY A 317 21.92 9.38 19.81
N LEU A 318 21.03 8.39 19.82
CA LEU A 318 20.42 7.84 18.60
C LEU A 318 19.58 8.90 17.87
N GLU A 319 18.95 9.81 18.62
CA GLU A 319 18.22 10.94 18.04
C GLU A 319 19.18 11.80 17.21
N LEU A 320 20.36 12.14 17.74
CA LEU A 320 21.38 12.93 17.04
C LEU A 320 21.86 12.23 15.75
N ALA A 321 22.06 10.91 15.81
CA ALA A 321 22.44 10.10 14.65
C ALA A 321 21.36 10.09 13.56
N ALA A 322 20.08 10.16 13.95
CA ALA A 322 18.98 10.20 12.99
C ALA A 322 19.02 11.42 12.07
N TRP A 323 19.43 12.58 12.61
CA TRP A 323 19.52 13.83 11.85
C TRP A 323 20.59 13.75 10.75
N ASN A 324 21.64 12.95 10.96
CA ASN A 324 22.77 12.85 10.03
C ASN A 324 22.64 11.67 9.04
N ALA A 325 22.06 10.54 9.47
CA ALA A 325 22.06 9.29 8.71
C ALA A 325 20.76 9.03 7.92
N GLY A 326 19.74 9.88 8.08
CA GLY A 326 18.44 9.72 7.42
C GLY A 326 17.64 8.55 8.00
N ARG A 327 17.60 7.41 7.31
CA ARG A 327 16.78 6.25 7.69
C ARG A 327 17.45 5.44 8.80
N LEU A 328 16.85 5.43 9.99
CA LEU A 328 17.25 4.53 11.07
C LEU A 328 16.58 3.15 10.96
N VAL A 329 17.39 2.10 11.00
CA VAL A 329 16.94 0.70 11.00
C VAL A 329 17.45 0.01 12.25
N LEU A 330 16.53 -0.61 12.99
CA LEU A 330 16.82 -1.44 14.16
C LEU A 330 16.78 -2.91 13.75
N ARG A 331 17.79 -3.68 14.20
CA ARG A 331 17.83 -5.14 14.11
C ARG A 331 17.87 -5.73 15.53
N LEU A 332 16.99 -6.68 15.80
CA LEU A 332 17.02 -7.52 17.00
C LEU A 332 17.39 -8.96 16.63
N VAL A 333 18.29 -9.57 17.41
CA VAL A 333 18.74 -10.95 17.22
C VAL A 333 18.65 -11.71 18.54
N ASP A 334 17.97 -12.86 18.55
CA ASP A 334 17.91 -13.71 19.74
C ASP A 334 19.05 -14.74 19.82
N GLY A 335 19.13 -15.45 20.94
CA GLY A 335 20.16 -16.48 21.16
C GLY A 335 20.05 -17.70 20.24
N SER A 336 18.95 -17.84 19.48
CA SER A 336 18.78 -18.89 18.46
C SER A 336 19.12 -18.42 17.05
N GLY A 337 19.54 -17.16 16.89
CA GLY A 337 19.87 -16.57 15.60
C GLY A 337 18.66 -16.05 14.81
N ARG A 338 17.45 -16.01 15.40
CA ARG A 338 16.29 -15.39 14.75
C ARG A 338 16.47 -13.89 14.73
N VAL A 339 16.22 -13.29 13.56
CA VAL A 339 16.40 -11.85 13.32
C VAL A 339 15.05 -11.19 13.11
N ALA A 340 14.86 -9.99 13.64
CA ALA A 340 13.77 -9.09 13.28
C ALA A 340 14.31 -7.69 13.00
N GLU A 341 13.81 -7.04 11.94
CA GLU A 341 14.23 -5.71 11.52
C GLU A 341 13.06 -4.76 11.28
N GLY A 342 13.31 -3.48 11.48
CA GLY A 342 12.30 -2.46 11.27
C GLY A 342 12.86 -1.05 11.32
N PHE A 343 12.10 -0.12 10.78
CA PHE A 343 12.43 1.29 10.85
C PHE A 343 12.15 1.84 12.25
N ILE A 344 12.97 2.80 12.67
CA ILE A 344 12.73 3.59 13.86
C ILE A 344 11.99 4.87 13.45
N SER A 345 10.80 5.08 14.01
CA SER A 345 10.04 6.33 13.85
C SER A 345 10.46 7.32 14.95
N ILE A 346 10.62 8.60 14.62
CA ILE A 346 11.08 9.62 15.58
C ILE A 346 9.95 10.61 15.82
N GLU A 347 9.47 10.69 17.06
CA GLU A 347 8.30 11.49 17.39
C GLU A 347 8.58 13.00 17.35
N ALA A 348 9.78 13.42 17.81
CA ALA A 348 10.22 14.81 17.79
C ALA A 348 10.33 15.40 16.37
N ALA A 349 10.85 14.63 15.41
CA ALA A 349 10.91 15.04 14.00
C ALA A 349 9.50 15.24 13.41
N THR A 350 8.55 14.40 13.81
CA THR A 350 7.14 14.51 13.39
C THR A 350 6.47 15.77 13.96
N ALA A 351 6.77 16.13 15.21
CA ALA A 351 6.27 17.35 15.85
C ALA A 351 6.88 18.64 15.24
N ILE A 352 8.16 18.63 14.88
CA ILE A 352 8.84 19.75 14.20
C ILE A 352 8.31 19.92 12.78
N VAL A 353 8.15 18.84 12.00
CA VAL A 353 7.54 18.90 10.66
C VAL A 353 6.11 19.44 10.73
N ARG A 354 5.33 18.99 11.72
CA ARG A 354 3.95 19.45 11.94
C ARG A 354 3.87 20.94 12.32
N ARG A 355 4.85 21.48 13.05
CA ARG A 355 4.90 22.90 13.44
C ARG A 355 5.56 23.81 12.39
N ALA A 356 6.56 23.33 11.68
CA ALA A 356 7.35 24.12 10.73
C ALA A 356 6.75 24.15 9.31
N GLY A 357 5.83 23.23 8.97
CA GLY A 357 5.14 23.22 7.68
C GLY A 357 6.11 23.18 6.49
N LEU A 358 5.96 24.09 5.53
CA LEU A 358 6.81 24.19 4.33
C LEU A 358 8.29 24.49 4.64
N MET A 359 8.59 24.98 5.85
CA MET A 359 9.97 25.24 6.28
C MET A 359 10.66 23.98 6.82
N ALA A 360 9.92 22.90 7.07
CA ALA A 360 10.47 21.71 7.70
C ALA A 360 11.66 21.11 6.93
N PRO A 361 11.62 20.89 5.59
CA PRO A 361 12.78 20.35 4.87
C PRO A 361 14.05 21.21 5.02
N ARG A 362 13.89 22.54 5.06
CA ARG A 362 14.99 23.50 5.24
C ARG A 362 15.50 23.58 6.68
N LEU A 363 14.60 23.44 7.65
CA LEU A 363 14.98 23.38 9.05
C LEU A 363 15.74 22.08 9.34
N LEU A 364 15.31 20.97 8.72
CA LEU A 364 15.96 19.67 8.78
C LEU A 364 17.35 19.71 8.11
N SER A 365 17.53 20.39 6.97
CA SER A 365 18.85 20.55 6.32
C SER A 365 19.81 21.43 7.13
N LEU A 366 19.32 22.53 7.70
CA LEU A 366 20.12 23.40 8.58
C LEU A 366 20.57 22.69 9.87
N ILE A 367 19.69 21.87 10.48
CA ILE A 367 20.01 21.08 11.68
C ILE A 367 20.99 19.94 11.36
N ALA A 368 20.85 19.30 10.18
CA ALA A 368 21.76 18.26 9.70
C ALA A 368 23.12 18.80 9.20
N GLY A 369 23.32 20.13 9.21
CA GLY A 369 24.55 20.77 8.76
C GLY A 369 24.81 20.66 7.25
N THR A 370 23.77 20.41 6.45
CA THR A 370 23.87 20.23 4.99
C THR A 370 23.61 21.52 4.19
N GLU A 371 23.18 22.60 4.85
CA GLU A 371 23.10 23.96 4.32
C GLU A 371 23.72 24.95 5.32
N THR A 372 24.37 26.00 4.82
CA THR A 372 24.87 27.11 5.63
C THR A 372 24.03 28.38 5.41
N PRO A 373 24.01 29.35 6.35
CA PRO A 373 23.28 30.62 6.17
C PRO A 373 23.72 31.45 4.94
N ALA A 374 24.82 31.07 4.29
CA ALA A 374 25.35 31.72 3.09
C ALA A 374 24.79 31.14 1.78
N ASP A 375 24.03 30.03 1.84
CA ASP A 375 23.38 29.39 0.68
C ASP A 375 21.99 29.98 0.37
N VAL A 376 21.71 31.20 0.87
CA VAL A 376 20.43 31.93 0.78
C VAL A 376 20.53 33.14 -0.14
#